data_AF-A0A836FM04-F1
#
_entry.id   AF-A0A836FM04-F1
#
_cell.length_a   1.000
_cell.length_b   1.000
_cell.length_c   1.000
_cell.angle_alpha   90.00
_cell.angle_beta   90.00
_cell.angle_gamma   90.00
#
_symmetry.space_group_name_H-M   'P 1'
#
loop_
_entity.id
_entity.type
_entity.pdbx_description
1 polymer ?
#
loop_
_entity_poly.entity_id
_entity_poly.type
_entity_poly.pdbx_seq_one_letter_code
_entity_poly.pdbx_strand_id
1 'polypeptide(L)'
;MEHISMPFNLKIILAFSINSIATDDYCDVKTCKIKGPHTMCTYTSSEPSATCEQVYKVGVTDEDINTILAVHNELRQKVASGKENRENPGSWNKELANIAQRWANQCNYNHDACRDIGTYTYNYKLNVQFIYYFYLNVLQINIKMQMETGHYTQIVWAETTDVGCGFITYKNNQWNTSYIVCNYSPAGNMRNGRIYEIAN
;
A
#
# COMPACT_ATOMS: atom_id res chain seq x y z
N MET A 1 64.18 3.34 -27.09
CA MET A 1 63.38 3.74 -25.92
C MET A 1 62.33 4.71 -26.44
N GLU A 2 61.16 4.18 -26.79
CA GLU A 2 60.08 4.95 -27.38
C GLU A 2 59.17 5.54 -26.30
N HIS A 3 58.92 6.84 -26.41
CA HIS A 3 57.90 7.55 -25.66
C HIS A 3 56.56 7.43 -26.39
N ILE A 4 55.55 6.83 -25.76
CA ILE A 4 54.14 7.10 -26.08
C ILE A 4 53.38 7.24 -24.76
N SER A 5 53.10 8.49 -24.40
CA SER A 5 52.12 8.86 -23.38
C SER A 5 50.83 9.29 -24.07
N MET A 6 49.70 8.66 -23.79
CA MET A 6 48.36 9.23 -23.98
C MET A 6 47.33 8.52 -23.06
N PRO A 7 46.20 9.20 -22.73
CA PRO A 7 45.76 9.29 -21.34
C PRO A 7 44.26 8.97 -21.11
N PHE A 8 43.84 9.19 -19.85
CA PHE A 8 42.47 9.38 -19.35
C PHE A 8 41.46 8.22 -19.37
N ASN A 9 41.21 7.71 -18.16
CA ASN A 9 40.04 6.91 -17.78
C ASN A 9 38.74 7.71 -18.01
N LEU A 10 37.99 7.37 -19.06
CA LEU A 10 36.62 7.83 -19.21
C LEU A 10 35.71 6.94 -18.35
N LYS A 11 35.51 7.32 -17.08
CA LYS A 11 34.40 6.76 -16.29
C LYS A 11 33.11 7.36 -16.83
N ILE A 12 32.37 6.57 -17.61
CA ILE A 12 30.98 6.86 -17.96
C ILE A 12 30.19 6.74 -16.65
N ILE A 13 30.00 7.87 -15.96
CA ILE A 13 29.01 7.98 -14.90
C ILE A 13 27.66 8.07 -15.61
N LEU A 14 26.98 6.94 -15.72
CA LEU A 14 25.54 6.93 -15.98
C LEU A 14 24.88 7.60 -14.78
N ALA A 15 24.67 8.92 -14.88
CA ALA A 15 23.79 9.63 -13.98
C ALA A 15 22.37 9.11 -14.26
N PHE A 16 21.95 8.11 -13.50
CA PHE A 16 20.53 7.86 -13.31
C PHE A 16 19.98 9.10 -12.62
N SER A 17 19.27 9.93 -13.38
CA SER A 17 18.38 10.92 -12.81
C SER A 17 17.32 10.16 -12.01
N ILE A 18 17.58 9.99 -10.72
CA ILE A 18 16.53 9.75 -9.76
C ILE A 18 15.62 10.99 -9.83
N ASN A 19 14.53 10.89 -10.57
CA ASN A 19 13.41 11.77 -10.36
C ASN A 19 12.96 11.51 -8.93
N SER A 20 13.45 12.33 -7.98
CA SER A 20 12.95 12.34 -6.62
C SER A 20 11.49 12.74 -6.72
N ILE A 21 10.58 11.76 -6.70
CA ILE A 21 9.18 12.02 -6.45
C ILE A 21 9.17 12.79 -5.12
N ALA A 22 8.76 14.06 -5.19
CA ALA A 22 9.07 15.09 -4.22
C ALA A 22 8.83 14.63 -2.77
N THR A 23 9.90 14.36 -2.04
CA THR A 23 9.86 14.12 -0.59
C THR A 23 9.43 15.37 0.18
N ASP A 24 9.55 16.55 -0.44
CA ASP A 24 9.28 17.85 0.19
C ASP A 24 7.79 18.21 0.25
N ASP A 25 6.93 17.63 -0.59
CA ASP A 25 5.49 17.96 -0.63
C ASP A 25 4.72 17.34 0.55
N TYR A 26 5.07 16.12 0.94
CA TYR A 26 4.33 15.40 1.98
C TYR A 26 4.52 15.93 3.40
N CYS A 27 5.56 16.75 3.65
CA CYS A 27 5.79 17.33 4.97
C CYS A 27 4.80 18.44 5.34
N ASP A 28 4.17 19.07 4.35
CA ASP A 28 3.26 20.21 4.54
C ASP A 28 1.78 19.88 4.26
N VAL A 29 1.44 18.59 4.14
CA VAL A 29 0.06 18.13 3.94
C VAL A 29 -0.81 18.57 5.11
N LYS A 30 -1.70 19.53 4.84
CA LYS A 30 -2.52 20.21 5.86
C LYS A 30 -3.43 19.25 6.63
N THR A 31 -3.93 18.21 5.96
CA THR A 31 -4.81 17.20 6.59
C THR A 31 -4.08 16.33 7.61
N CYS A 32 -2.75 16.24 7.53
CA CYS A 32 -1.93 15.46 8.45
C CYS A 32 -1.63 16.16 9.77
N LYS A 33 -1.65 17.51 9.82
CA LYS A 33 -1.18 18.29 10.99
C LYS A 33 -1.84 17.92 12.33
N ILE A 34 -3.06 17.37 12.29
CA ILE A 34 -3.80 16.91 13.48
C ILE A 34 -3.38 15.49 13.91
N LYS A 35 -3.00 14.63 12.96
CA LYS A 35 -2.71 13.20 13.19
C LYS A 35 -1.21 12.91 13.36
N GLY A 36 -0.35 13.85 13.00
CA GLY A 36 1.12 13.74 13.10
C GLY A 36 1.80 13.84 11.73
N PRO A 37 3.13 13.60 11.67
CA PRO A 37 3.87 13.71 10.42
C PRO A 37 3.45 12.66 9.40
N HIS A 38 3.49 13.02 8.12
CA HIS A 38 3.18 12.10 7.03
C HIS A 38 4.23 10.98 6.92
N THR A 39 3.83 9.77 6.54
CA THR A 39 4.73 8.62 6.34
C THR A 39 5.89 8.94 5.41
N MET A 40 5.62 9.55 4.26
CA MET A 40 6.66 9.96 3.30
C MET A 40 7.56 11.10 3.81
N CYS A 41 7.08 11.92 4.75
CA CYS A 41 7.90 12.95 5.39
C CYS A 41 8.80 12.35 6.49
N THR A 42 8.27 11.37 7.23
CA THR A 42 8.96 10.73 8.35
C THR A 42 10.04 9.77 7.85
N TYR A 43 9.73 9.01 6.80
CA TYR A 43 10.61 7.98 6.22
C TYR A 43 10.96 8.36 4.79
N THR A 44 12.10 9.04 4.61
CA THR A 44 12.54 9.51 3.30
C THR A 44 13.19 8.41 2.47
N SER A 45 13.82 7.41 3.12
CA SER A 45 14.42 6.26 2.43
C SER A 45 13.36 5.31 1.86
N SER A 46 13.63 4.75 0.68
CA SER A 46 12.85 3.66 0.08
C SER A 46 13.24 2.28 0.58
N GLU A 47 14.35 2.18 1.29
CA GLU A 47 14.84 0.90 1.78
C GLU A 47 14.07 0.44 3.03
N PRO A 48 13.92 -0.88 3.24
CA PRO A 48 13.45 -1.42 4.50
C PRO A 48 14.26 -0.92 5.70
N SER A 49 13.56 -0.66 6.80
CA SER A 49 14.15 -0.29 8.08
C SER A 49 14.94 -1.47 8.68
N ALA A 50 15.93 -1.16 9.51
CA ALA A 50 16.68 -2.16 10.27
C ALA A 50 15.78 -3.01 11.21
N THR A 51 14.58 -2.52 11.56
CA THR A 51 13.57 -3.27 12.32
C THR A 51 13.05 -4.51 11.60
N CYS A 52 13.18 -4.55 10.27
CA CYS A 52 12.83 -5.70 9.46
C CYS A 52 13.86 -6.85 9.56
N GLU A 53 15.00 -6.65 10.25
CA GLU A 53 16.07 -7.65 10.39
C GLU A 53 16.50 -8.23 9.03
N GLN A 54 16.05 -9.44 8.68
CA GLN A 54 16.41 -10.10 7.43
C GLN A 54 15.27 -10.03 6.40
N VAL A 55 15.42 -9.19 5.38
CA VAL A 55 14.43 -9.02 4.31
C VAL A 55 14.62 -10.02 3.16
N TYR A 56 13.52 -10.58 2.65
CA TYR A 56 13.50 -11.56 1.55
C TYR A 56 12.78 -11.06 0.29
N LYS A 57 11.67 -10.32 0.44
CA LYS A 57 10.90 -9.76 -0.68
C LYS A 57 10.42 -8.36 -0.29
N VAL A 58 10.45 -7.42 -1.22
CA VAL A 58 9.91 -6.06 -1.08
C VAL A 58 9.11 -5.76 -2.34
N GLY A 59 7.98 -5.09 -2.19
CA GLY A 59 7.13 -4.70 -3.31
C GLY A 59 6.14 -5.76 -3.74
N VAL A 60 5.25 -5.33 -4.63
CA VAL A 60 4.25 -6.13 -5.32
C VAL A 60 4.60 -6.19 -6.81
N THR A 61 4.41 -7.33 -7.45
CA THR A 61 4.53 -7.50 -8.91
C THR A 61 3.24 -7.09 -9.62
N ASP A 62 3.25 -7.02 -10.96
CA ASP A 62 2.01 -6.80 -11.73
C ASP A 62 1.00 -7.94 -11.55
N GLU A 63 1.48 -9.17 -11.39
CA GLU A 63 0.66 -10.32 -11.01
C GLU A 63 0.03 -10.11 -9.63
N ASP A 64 0.83 -9.66 -8.65
CA ASP A 64 0.32 -9.36 -7.33
C ASP A 64 -0.78 -8.28 -7.35
N ILE A 65 -0.57 -7.21 -8.14
CA ILE A 65 -1.53 -6.14 -8.33
C ILE A 65 -2.84 -6.68 -8.92
N ASN A 66 -2.76 -7.50 -9.97
CA ASN A 66 -3.93 -8.10 -10.61
C ASN A 66 -4.72 -8.97 -9.64
N THR A 67 -4.03 -9.79 -8.84
CA THR A 67 -4.66 -10.61 -7.80
C THR A 67 -5.35 -9.73 -6.75
N ILE A 68 -4.68 -8.70 -6.24
CA ILE A 68 -5.25 -7.78 -5.24
C ILE A 68 -6.53 -7.13 -5.78
N LEU A 69 -6.50 -6.61 -7.01
CA LEU A 69 -7.68 -5.98 -7.62
C LEU A 69 -8.81 -6.98 -7.83
N ALA A 70 -8.52 -8.18 -8.34
CA ALA A 70 -9.52 -9.22 -8.56
C ALA A 70 -10.26 -9.58 -7.27
N VAL A 71 -9.51 -9.75 -6.18
CA VAL A 71 -10.06 -10.05 -4.86
C VAL A 71 -10.96 -8.94 -4.32
N HIS A 72 -10.50 -7.69 -4.40
CA HIS A 72 -11.30 -6.55 -3.95
C HIS A 72 -12.61 -6.44 -4.71
N ASN A 73 -12.55 -6.62 -6.03
CA ASN A 73 -13.71 -6.50 -6.91
C ASN A 73 -14.68 -7.69 -6.72
N GLU A 74 -14.18 -8.91 -6.51
CA GLU A 74 -15.02 -10.07 -6.19
C GLU A 74 -15.77 -9.88 -4.86
N LEU A 75 -15.09 -9.38 -3.82
CA LEU A 75 -15.72 -9.15 -2.51
C LEU A 75 -16.79 -8.06 -2.58
N ARG A 76 -16.54 -6.98 -3.33
CA ARG A 76 -17.53 -5.91 -3.58
C ARG A 76 -18.77 -6.45 -4.30
N GLN A 77 -18.57 -7.22 -5.37
CA GLN A 77 -19.65 -7.87 -6.11
C GLN A 77 -20.51 -8.80 -5.24
N LYS A 78 -19.89 -9.57 -4.34
CA LYS A 78 -20.61 -10.48 -3.41
C LYS A 78 -21.52 -9.73 -2.43
N VAL A 79 -21.04 -8.62 -1.86
CA VAL A 79 -21.83 -7.82 -0.90
C VAL A 79 -23.04 -7.19 -1.56
N ALA A 80 -22.90 -6.82 -2.82
CA ALA A 80 -23.91 -6.09 -3.54
C ALA A 80 -25.16 -6.88 -3.93
N SER A 81 -25.34 -8.14 -3.49
CA SER A 81 -26.43 -9.04 -3.91
C SER A 81 -26.54 -9.27 -5.43
N GLY A 82 -25.47 -8.98 -6.18
CA GLY A 82 -25.49 -8.93 -7.65
C GLY A 82 -26.20 -7.70 -8.23
N LYS A 83 -26.52 -6.69 -7.40
CA LYS A 83 -27.19 -5.43 -7.78
C LYS A 83 -26.29 -4.19 -7.66
N GLU A 84 -25.01 -4.29 -7.28
CA GLU A 84 -24.06 -3.19 -7.57
C GLU A 84 -23.81 -3.23 -9.07
N ASN A 85 -24.57 -2.40 -9.79
CA ASN A 85 -24.11 -1.87 -11.07
C ASN A 85 -23.03 -0.82 -10.78
N ARG A 86 -21.94 -1.21 -10.10
CA ARG A 86 -20.77 -0.36 -10.05
C ARG A 86 -20.12 -0.48 -11.42
N GLU A 87 -20.45 0.48 -12.27
CA GLU A 87 -19.92 0.57 -13.64
C GLU A 87 -18.39 0.73 -13.68
N ASN A 88 -17.75 0.97 -12.52
CA ASN A 88 -16.31 1.14 -12.41
C ASN A 88 -15.70 0.26 -11.29
N PRO A 89 -14.99 -0.83 -11.63
CA PRO A 89 -14.22 -1.62 -10.67
C PRO A 89 -13.15 -0.75 -10.00
N GLY A 90 -12.71 -1.14 -8.81
CA GLY A 90 -11.65 -0.39 -8.14
C GLY A 90 -10.36 -0.38 -8.97
N SER A 91 -9.68 0.77 -9.04
CA SER A 91 -8.42 0.96 -9.76
C SER A 91 -7.20 0.88 -8.84
N TRP A 92 -6.05 0.48 -9.41
CA TRP A 92 -4.77 0.53 -8.72
C TRP A 92 -4.21 1.96 -8.75
N ASN A 93 -3.87 2.50 -7.59
CA ASN A 93 -3.25 3.82 -7.46
C ASN A 93 -1.79 3.69 -6.98
N LYS A 94 -0.86 4.14 -7.84
CA LYS A 94 0.60 4.05 -7.58
C LYS A 94 1.07 4.93 -6.44
N GLU A 95 0.46 6.09 -6.23
CA GLU A 95 0.81 6.99 -5.13
C GLU A 95 0.42 6.35 -3.79
N LEU A 96 -0.81 5.84 -3.68
CA LEU A 96 -1.27 5.06 -2.52
C LEU A 96 -0.36 3.86 -2.24
N ALA A 97 0.05 3.14 -3.28
CA ALA A 97 0.95 1.99 -3.18
C ALA A 97 2.35 2.38 -2.70
N ASN A 98 2.91 3.48 -3.21
CA ASN A 98 4.22 3.98 -2.78
C ASN A 98 4.23 4.34 -1.29
N ILE A 99 3.17 5.02 -0.81
CA ILE A 99 3.04 5.37 0.60
C ILE A 99 2.81 4.11 1.45
N ALA A 100 1.99 3.17 0.98
CA ALA A 100 1.77 1.89 1.65
C ALA A 100 3.07 1.09 1.78
N GLN A 101 3.87 1.03 0.71
CA GLN A 101 5.18 0.38 0.72
C GLN A 101 6.15 1.07 1.67
N ARG A 102 6.13 2.41 1.72
CA ARG A 102 6.94 3.18 2.66
C ARG A 102 6.64 2.79 4.10
N TRP A 103 5.38 2.59 4.44
CA TRP A 103 5.01 2.09 5.76
C TRP A 103 5.35 0.61 5.97
N ALA A 104 5.09 -0.26 4.98
CA ALA A 104 5.40 -1.68 5.07
C ALA A 104 6.89 -1.92 5.38
N ASN A 105 7.76 -1.11 4.78
CA ASN A 105 9.20 -1.10 5.00
C ASN A 105 9.63 -0.79 6.43
N GLN A 106 8.72 -0.33 7.31
CA GLN A 106 9.04 -0.06 8.72
C GLN A 106 8.86 -1.30 9.61
N CYS A 107 8.25 -2.37 9.07
CA CYS A 107 7.99 -3.61 9.81
C CYS A 107 7.29 -3.35 11.16
N ASN A 108 6.39 -2.37 11.16
CA ASN A 108 5.63 -1.90 12.31
C ASN A 108 4.14 -2.14 12.04
N TYR A 109 3.53 -3.01 12.83
CA TYR A 109 2.13 -3.43 12.66
C TYR A 109 1.09 -2.39 13.10
N ASN A 110 1.52 -1.23 13.61
CA ASN A 110 0.63 -0.15 14.00
C ASN A 110 0.16 0.69 12.80
N HIS A 111 -0.83 1.55 13.04
CA HIS A 111 -1.18 2.58 12.07
C HIS A 111 -0.13 3.69 12.11
N ASP A 112 0.23 4.21 10.93
CA ASP A 112 1.03 5.42 10.77
C ASP A 112 0.14 6.64 11.06
N ALA A 113 0.80 7.72 11.45
CA ALA A 113 0.17 8.99 11.78
C ALA A 113 -0.64 9.56 10.62
N CYS A 114 -0.05 9.63 9.41
CA CYS A 114 -0.76 10.15 8.24
C CYS A 114 -0.22 9.60 6.91
N ARG A 115 -1.10 9.46 5.92
CA ARG A 115 -0.77 9.04 4.55
C ARG A 115 -1.65 9.70 3.47
N ASP A 116 -2.15 10.89 3.76
CA ASP A 116 -3.07 11.58 2.88
C ASP A 116 -2.36 12.09 1.61
N ILE A 117 -3.01 11.91 0.45
CA ILE A 117 -2.52 12.34 -0.87
C ILE A 117 -3.04 13.72 -1.31
N GLY A 118 -3.59 14.54 -0.39
CA GLY A 118 -3.97 15.93 -0.68
C GLY A 118 -5.48 16.21 -0.82
N THR A 119 -5.81 17.22 -1.64
CA THR A 119 -6.84 18.28 -1.41
C THR A 119 -8.20 17.94 -0.79
N TYR A 120 -8.71 16.71 -0.88
CA TYR A 120 -9.93 16.30 -0.15
C TYR A 120 -9.97 14.78 0.06
N THR A 121 -9.28 14.22 1.04
CA THR A 121 -9.62 12.85 1.46
C THR A 121 -9.27 12.54 2.91
N TYR A 122 -10.28 12.12 3.66
CA TYR A 122 -10.11 11.30 4.86
C TYR A 122 -9.58 9.95 4.38
N ASN A 123 -8.27 9.70 4.41
CA ASN A 123 -7.71 8.39 4.07
C ASN A 123 -7.65 7.50 5.33
N TYR A 124 -8.27 6.33 5.27
CA TYR A 124 -8.24 5.30 6.30
C TYR A 124 -7.24 4.23 5.91
N LYS A 125 -6.62 3.65 6.93
CA LYS A 125 -5.68 2.54 6.78
C LYS A 125 -6.45 1.27 6.91
N LEU A 126 -6.08 0.27 6.12
CA LEU A 126 -6.13 -1.08 6.64
C LEU A 126 -4.70 -1.58 6.84
N ASN A 127 -4.36 -1.91 8.09
CA ASN A 127 -3.25 -2.80 8.39
C ASN A 127 -3.75 -4.22 8.19
N VAL A 128 -3.58 -4.76 7.00
CA VAL A 128 -3.94 -6.16 6.78
C VAL A 128 -2.68 -6.98 7.02
N GLN A 129 -2.44 -7.42 8.25
CA GLN A 129 -1.35 -8.37 8.55
C GLN A 129 -1.56 -9.74 7.86
N PHE A 130 -2.66 -9.92 7.11
CA PHE A 130 -3.21 -11.22 6.74
C PHE A 130 -3.56 -11.40 5.24
N ILE A 131 -2.89 -10.73 4.29
CA ILE A 131 -3.05 -11.14 2.87
C ILE A 131 -2.38 -12.50 2.57
N TYR A 132 -1.49 -13.00 3.45
CA TYR A 132 -0.92 -14.34 3.28
C TYR A 132 -1.96 -15.46 3.41
N TYR A 133 -3.07 -15.25 4.12
CA TYR A 133 -4.19 -16.20 4.10
C TYR A 133 -5.03 -16.12 2.81
N PHE A 134 -4.95 -15.01 2.08
CA PHE A 134 -5.66 -14.81 0.82
C PHE A 134 -4.91 -15.43 -0.38
N TYR A 135 -3.57 -15.34 -0.38
CA TYR A 135 -2.74 -15.80 -1.50
C TYR A 135 -2.59 -17.32 -1.65
N LEU A 136 -2.82 -18.10 -0.58
CA LEU A 136 -2.59 -19.55 -0.61
C LEU A 136 -3.85 -20.41 -0.69
N ASN A 137 -5.04 -19.83 -0.67
CA ASN A 137 -6.28 -20.58 -0.81
C ASN A 137 -7.28 -19.85 -1.71
N VAL A 138 -6.95 -19.77 -3.00
CA VAL A 138 -7.99 -19.91 -4.02
C VAL A 138 -8.66 -21.26 -3.73
N LEU A 139 -9.86 -21.26 -3.12
CA LEU A 139 -10.82 -22.37 -2.94
C LEU A 139 -11.31 -22.75 -1.52
N GLN A 140 -10.94 -22.08 -0.42
CA GLN A 140 -11.64 -22.34 0.85
C GLN A 140 -12.04 -21.05 1.59
N ILE A 141 -13.30 -20.67 1.36
CA ILE A 141 -14.14 -19.86 2.23
C ILE A 141 -14.29 -20.59 3.56
N ASN A 142 -13.25 -20.54 4.39
CA ASN A 142 -13.33 -20.89 5.82
C ASN A 142 -12.18 -20.25 6.60
N ILE A 143 -11.77 -19.05 6.18
CA ILE A 143 -10.96 -18.19 7.04
C ILE A 143 -11.93 -17.69 8.10
N LYS A 144 -11.82 -18.23 9.31
CA LYS A 144 -12.34 -17.61 10.53
C LYS A 144 -12.12 -16.11 10.40
N MET A 145 -13.22 -15.41 10.16
CA MET A 145 -13.31 -13.96 10.22
C MET A 145 -13.05 -13.54 11.68
N GLN A 146 -11.80 -13.62 12.13
CA GLN A 146 -11.26 -12.65 13.06
C GLN A 146 -10.86 -11.41 12.26
N MET A 147 -11.76 -10.98 11.38
CA MET A 147 -11.74 -9.64 10.83
C MET A 147 -12.28 -8.78 11.95
N GLU A 148 -11.44 -7.93 12.55
CA GLU A 148 -11.97 -6.68 13.07
C GLU A 148 -12.82 -6.09 11.95
N THR A 149 -14.10 -5.88 12.23
CA THR A 149 -15.12 -5.52 11.23
C THR A 149 -14.68 -4.38 10.31
N GLY A 150 -13.80 -3.50 10.80
CA GLY A 150 -13.19 -2.41 10.04
C GLY A 150 -12.45 -2.83 8.77
N HIS A 151 -11.74 -3.95 8.74
CA HIS A 151 -11.03 -4.37 7.51
C HIS A 151 -12.00 -4.75 6.40
N TYR A 152 -13.03 -5.52 6.76
CA TYR A 152 -14.05 -5.96 5.82
C TYR A 152 -14.81 -4.77 5.24
N THR A 153 -15.30 -3.89 6.12
CA THR A 153 -16.15 -2.77 5.73
C THR A 153 -15.43 -1.78 4.83
N GLN A 154 -14.12 -1.60 4.97
CA GLN A 154 -13.35 -0.75 4.06
C GLN A 154 -13.13 -1.42 2.69
N ILE A 155 -12.86 -2.73 2.63
CA ILE A 155 -12.72 -3.43 1.34
C ILE A 155 -14.00 -3.27 0.52
N VAL A 156 -15.16 -3.44 1.17
CA VAL A 156 -16.48 -3.39 0.53
C VAL A 156 -17.14 -2.01 0.57
N TRP A 157 -16.39 -0.95 0.89
CA TRP A 157 -16.91 0.41 0.95
C TRP A 157 -17.19 0.96 -0.46
N ALA A 158 -18.45 1.31 -0.71
CA ALA A 158 -18.99 1.69 -2.02
C ALA A 158 -18.52 3.05 -2.55
N GLU A 159 -17.95 3.90 -1.71
CA GLU A 159 -17.34 5.16 -2.16
C GLU A 159 -15.86 4.99 -2.50
N THR A 160 -15.19 3.91 -2.04
CA THR A 160 -13.77 3.69 -2.29
C THR A 160 -13.54 3.21 -3.72
N THR A 161 -12.83 4.00 -4.51
CA THR A 161 -12.54 3.75 -5.93
C THR A 161 -11.13 3.22 -6.16
N ASP A 162 -10.18 3.65 -5.35
CA ASP A 162 -8.77 3.40 -5.55
C ASP A 162 -8.18 2.59 -4.41
N VAL A 163 -7.26 1.68 -4.75
CA VAL A 163 -6.45 0.94 -3.80
C VAL A 163 -4.99 0.94 -4.25
N GLY A 164 -4.08 1.06 -3.30
CA GLY A 164 -2.65 0.85 -3.54
C GLY A 164 -2.03 0.16 -2.35
N CYS A 165 -1.29 -0.91 -2.61
CA CYS A 165 -0.70 -1.73 -1.55
C CYS A 165 0.82 -1.82 -1.66
N GLY A 166 1.47 -2.02 -0.52
CA GLY A 166 2.89 -2.34 -0.39
C GLY A 166 3.08 -3.61 0.41
N PHE A 167 4.10 -4.39 0.06
CA PHE A 167 4.36 -5.72 0.59
C PHE A 167 5.82 -5.88 1.00
N ILE A 168 6.07 -6.61 2.08
CA ILE A 168 7.41 -7.01 2.51
C ILE A 168 7.35 -8.41 3.13
N THR A 169 8.35 -9.24 2.84
CA THR A 169 8.61 -10.49 3.58
C THR A 169 9.96 -10.36 4.26
N TYR A 170 10.00 -10.62 5.56
CA TYR A 170 11.20 -10.52 6.37
C TYR A 170 11.18 -11.56 7.51
N LYS A 171 12.32 -11.78 8.15
CA LYS A 171 12.44 -12.63 9.34
C LYS A 171 12.78 -11.78 10.55
N ASN A 172 11.93 -11.85 11.57
CA ASN A 172 12.15 -11.22 12.87
C ASN A 172 12.03 -12.28 13.95
N ASN A 173 13.00 -12.36 14.87
CA ASN A 173 12.99 -13.32 15.99
C ASN A 173 12.70 -14.77 15.55
N GLN A 174 13.34 -15.19 14.45
CA GLN A 174 13.17 -16.52 13.82
C GLN A 174 11.86 -16.77 13.06
N TRP A 175 10.92 -15.83 13.05
CA TRP A 175 9.64 -15.96 12.33
C TRP A 175 9.69 -15.28 10.97
N ASN A 176 9.42 -16.05 9.91
CA ASN A 176 9.18 -15.48 8.59
C ASN A 176 7.81 -14.79 8.58
N THR A 177 7.82 -13.48 8.40
CA THR A 177 6.63 -12.64 8.36
C THR A 177 6.48 -12.07 6.96
N SER A 178 5.29 -12.24 6.39
CA SER A 178 4.83 -11.43 5.26
C SER A 178 3.88 -10.36 5.76
N TYR A 179 4.13 -9.11 5.40
CA TYR A 179 3.36 -7.95 5.82
C TYR A 179 2.93 -7.15 4.60
N ILE A 180 1.64 -6.82 4.55
CA ILE A 180 1.07 -5.99 3.50
C ILE A 180 0.31 -4.83 4.13
N VAL A 181 0.32 -3.71 3.42
CA VAL A 181 -0.37 -2.49 3.79
C VAL A 181 -1.16 -2.08 2.56
N CYS A 182 -2.45 -1.78 2.72
CA CYS A 182 -3.27 -1.27 1.64
C CYS A 182 -3.89 0.07 2.05
N ASN A 183 -3.75 1.05 1.16
CA ASN A 183 -4.33 2.37 1.28
C ASN A 183 -5.48 2.49 0.29
N TYR A 184 -6.54 3.19 0.71
CA TYR A 184 -7.79 3.31 -0.02
C TYR A 184 -8.15 4.77 -0.22
N SER A 185 -8.73 5.12 -1.36
CA SER A 185 -9.22 6.48 -1.64
C SER A 185 -10.50 6.45 -2.50
N PRO A 186 -11.49 7.31 -2.23
CA PRO A 186 -11.78 7.90 -0.92
C PRO A 186 -11.87 6.80 0.13
N ALA A 187 -11.48 7.06 1.36
CA ALA A 187 -11.48 5.99 2.33
C ALA A 187 -12.81 5.85 3.08
N GLY A 188 -13.07 4.62 3.48
CA GLY A 188 -14.31 4.15 4.07
C GLY A 188 -14.28 4.13 5.58
N ASN A 189 -15.18 3.40 6.21
CA ASN A 189 -15.29 3.35 7.68
C ASN A 189 -15.52 4.72 8.33
N MET A 190 -16.11 5.66 7.58
CA MET A 190 -16.54 6.95 8.13
C MET A 190 -17.63 6.74 9.18
N ARG A 191 -17.54 7.44 10.32
CA ARG A 191 -18.60 7.43 11.33
C ARG A 191 -19.90 7.90 10.69
N ASN A 192 -20.97 7.12 10.85
CA ASN A 192 -22.28 7.32 10.20
C ASN A 192 -22.28 7.21 8.67
N GLY A 193 -21.17 6.79 8.06
CA GLY A 193 -21.11 6.48 6.63
C GLY A 193 -21.86 5.19 6.32
N ARG A 194 -22.45 5.11 5.13
CA ARG A 194 -23.04 3.86 4.62
C ARG A 194 -21.96 3.09 3.89
N ILE A 195 -21.82 1.81 4.22
CA ILE A 195 -20.85 0.93 3.54
C ILE A 195 -21.24 0.79 2.07
N TYR A 196 -22.53 0.63 1.78
CA TYR A 196 -23.12 0.59 0.44
C TYR A 196 -24.61 0.95 0.53
N GLU A 197 -25.24 1.25 -0.61
CA GLU A 197 -26.69 1.41 -0.70
C GLU A 197 -27.35 0.10 -1.15
N ILE A 198 -28.47 -0.24 -0.53
CA ILE A 198 -29.25 -1.42 -0.94
C ILE A 198 -30.13 -0.99 -2.13
N ALA A 199 -29.91 -1.61 -3.28
CA ALA A 199 -30.74 -1.38 -4.46
C ALA A 199 -32.15 -1.97 -4.24
N ASN A 200 -33.16 -1.09 -4.25
CA ASN A 200 -34.59 -1.46 -4.21
C ASN A 200 -34.94 -2.34 -5.42
#